data_AF-A0A0L0BQK9-F1
#
_entry.id   AF-A0A0L0BQK9-F1
#
_cell.length_a   1.000
_cell.length_b   1.000
_cell.length_c   1.000
_cell.angle_alpha   90.00
_cell.angle_beta   90.00
_cell.angle_gamma   90.00
#
_symmetry.space_group_name_H-M   'P 1'
#
loop_
_entity.id
_entity.type
_entity.pdbx_description
1 polymer ?
#
loop_
_entity_poly.entity_id
_entity_poly.type
_entity_poly.pdbx_seq_one_letter_code
_entity_poly.pdbx_strand_id
1 'polypeptide(L)'
;MKSFIVVALLAAICAVVKTEEVCHSNVVSACASSTLSAITGMFASESTSICNSRYGGIEHIEPEIQAYINSHLTKSYEYLLLATHFNSYQKNRPGFQKLYQSLSDRSFDDTIDMIKQITRRGGKANFNVVHESPATVTKSALQLEVDELHSLAMALDTEKQLSNGAIHVHTRSLHANSGERDPEMAQYLEEKFLTKQAETVRKLSGYANDLSKLMNQQDPSLAMLVTIEQNNLYRTREIMKTFIVVVLLAVICAVTKTEDVCHNHVIRACSGDSYSGSICSSRNGGINHIEPEVQAYINSHFIKSFEYLLMATYFNSREKNRPGFQRLYQGLSDRSFDDGIEIIKQLSRRGGKLDLNVIHESPARLEKKLINLETDELRSLAIALDTEKELFNGAIHIHTRSLHASERDPEMAQYIEENFLSKQAETVRKLSGYTNDLAKMMNHSDPSLAVYYFDKYLRKQ
;
A
#
# COMPACT_ATOMS: atom_id res chain seq x y z
N MET A 1 18.95 23.53 -70.87
CA MET A 1 19.35 22.18 -70.38
C MET A 1 20.22 22.18 -69.11
N LYS A 2 20.52 23.33 -68.47
CA LYS A 2 21.26 23.36 -67.19
C LYS A 2 20.37 23.49 -65.94
N SER A 3 19.14 24.01 -66.10
CA SER A 3 18.20 24.19 -64.98
C SER A 3 17.43 22.93 -64.58
N PHE A 4 17.33 21.91 -65.46
CA PHE A 4 16.66 20.64 -65.15
C PHE A 4 17.52 19.69 -64.30
N ILE A 5 18.85 19.79 -64.38
CA ILE A 5 19.78 18.95 -63.63
C ILE A 5 19.83 19.37 -62.16
N VAL A 6 19.66 20.67 -61.88
CA VAL A 6 19.66 21.22 -60.51
C VAL A 6 18.38 20.83 -59.76
N VAL A 7 17.23 20.77 -60.43
CA VAL A 7 15.95 20.35 -59.82
C VAL A 7 15.95 18.84 -59.55
N ALA A 8 16.58 18.02 -60.40
CA ALA A 8 16.73 16.58 -60.15
C ALA A 8 17.70 16.27 -58.99
N LEU A 9 18.76 17.07 -58.82
CA LEU A 9 19.69 16.95 -57.69
C LEU A 9 19.10 17.47 -56.37
N LEU A 10 18.25 18.49 -56.40
CA LEU A 10 17.50 18.95 -55.21
C LEU A 10 16.34 18.02 -54.83
N ALA A 11 15.68 17.39 -55.80
CA ALA A 11 14.65 16.38 -55.54
C ALA A 11 15.23 15.08 -54.96
N ALA A 12 16.49 14.75 -55.26
CA ALA A 12 17.20 13.61 -54.68
C ALA A 12 17.64 13.83 -53.22
N ILE A 13 17.65 15.09 -52.72
CA ILE A 13 18.02 15.43 -51.34
C ILE A 13 16.78 15.46 -50.41
N CYS A 14 15.55 15.48 -50.95
CA CYS A 14 14.33 15.55 -50.15
C CYS A 14 13.65 14.18 -49.87
N ALA A 15 14.25 13.07 -50.27
CA ALA A 15 13.79 11.74 -49.85
C ALA A 15 14.60 11.25 -48.63
N VAL A 16 14.65 12.06 -47.56
CA VAL A 16 14.92 11.49 -46.23
C VAL A 16 13.64 10.76 -45.84
N VAL A 17 13.52 9.52 -46.32
CA VAL A 17 12.64 8.54 -45.70
C VAL A 17 13.03 8.53 -44.23
N LYS A 18 12.15 9.01 -43.34
CA LYS A 18 12.22 8.67 -41.93
C LYS A 18 12.06 7.15 -41.86
N THR A 19 13.15 6.43 -42.02
CA THR A 19 13.18 5.02 -41.69
C THR A 19 12.96 4.96 -40.20
N GLU A 20 11.81 4.47 -39.76
CA GLU A 20 11.63 4.09 -38.36
C GLU A 20 12.81 3.20 -38.00
N GLU A 21 13.66 3.65 -37.07
CA GLU A 21 14.81 2.86 -36.65
C GLU A 21 14.24 1.63 -35.93
N VAL A 22 14.45 0.45 -36.52
CA VAL A 22 13.96 -0.82 -35.98
C VAL A 22 15.08 -1.48 -35.20
N CYS A 23 14.79 -1.97 -34.00
CA CYS A 23 15.75 -2.65 -33.12
C CYS A 23 16.65 -3.66 -33.86
N HIS A 24 16.09 -4.48 -34.75
CA HIS A 24 16.83 -5.45 -35.56
C HIS A 24 17.98 -4.83 -36.35
N SER A 25 17.74 -3.72 -37.05
CA SER A 25 18.77 -3.04 -37.86
C SER A 25 19.95 -2.57 -37.01
N ASN A 26 19.64 -2.05 -35.82
CA ASN A 26 20.64 -1.55 -34.88
C ASN A 26 21.43 -2.68 -34.23
N VAL A 27 20.80 -3.82 -33.94
CA VAL A 27 21.51 -5.01 -33.44
C VAL A 27 22.46 -5.54 -34.51
N VAL A 28 22.00 -5.65 -35.77
CA VAL A 28 22.84 -6.14 -36.88
C VAL A 28 24.06 -5.24 -37.10
N SER A 29 23.89 -3.91 -37.07
CA SER A 29 25.00 -2.97 -37.22
C SER A 29 25.95 -3.00 -36.02
N ALA A 30 25.44 -3.07 -34.79
CA ALA A 30 26.26 -3.19 -33.59
C ALA A 30 27.06 -4.50 -33.57
N CYS A 31 26.44 -5.63 -33.93
CA CYS A 31 27.11 -6.93 -34.03
C CYS A 31 28.16 -6.96 -35.15
N ALA A 32 27.92 -6.29 -36.28
CA ALA A 32 28.91 -6.18 -37.36
C ALA A 32 30.15 -5.36 -36.94
N SER A 33 29.98 -4.38 -36.05
CA SER A 33 31.08 -3.53 -35.56
C SER A 33 32.11 -4.26 -34.66
N SER A 34 31.80 -5.48 -34.20
CA SER A 34 32.69 -6.36 -33.42
C SER A 34 33.26 -5.78 -32.11
N THR A 35 32.82 -4.60 -31.66
CA THR A 35 33.29 -4.02 -30.39
C THR A 35 32.23 -4.19 -29.31
N LEU A 36 32.60 -4.86 -28.22
CA LEU A 36 31.71 -5.08 -27.07
C LEU A 36 31.13 -3.75 -26.57
N SER A 37 31.94 -2.68 -26.58
CA SER A 37 31.53 -1.32 -26.20
C SER A 37 30.43 -0.69 -27.06
N ALA A 38 30.36 -1.00 -28.36
CA ALA A 38 29.27 -0.54 -29.22
C ALA A 38 27.95 -1.26 -28.89
N ILE A 39 28.02 -2.54 -28.53
CA ILE A 39 26.87 -3.34 -28.11
C ILE A 39 26.41 -2.91 -26.71
N THR A 40 27.31 -2.72 -25.75
CA THR A 40 26.93 -2.22 -24.42
C THR A 40 26.40 -0.79 -24.49
N GLY A 41 27.00 0.07 -25.31
CA GLY A 41 26.55 1.45 -25.53
C GLY A 41 25.14 1.55 -26.14
N MET A 42 24.76 0.59 -26.99
CA MET A 42 23.41 0.51 -27.58
C MET A 42 22.30 0.26 -26.55
N PHE A 43 22.59 -0.48 -25.47
CA PHE A 43 21.63 -0.76 -24.40
C PHE A 43 21.80 0.13 -23.16
N ALA A 44 22.89 0.90 -23.07
CA ALA A 44 23.21 1.73 -21.90
C ALA A 44 22.54 3.11 -21.91
N SER A 45 22.03 3.60 -23.04
CA SER A 45 21.41 4.93 -23.10
C SER A 45 19.92 4.87 -22.72
N GLU A 46 19.61 5.54 -21.61
CA GLU A 46 18.32 5.55 -20.92
C GLU A 46 17.15 6.16 -21.73
N SER A 47 17.45 6.99 -22.73
CA SER A 47 16.47 7.74 -23.53
C SER A 47 16.55 7.50 -25.05
N THR A 48 17.54 6.73 -25.55
CA THR A 48 17.76 6.57 -27.00
C THR A 48 17.90 5.11 -27.46
N SER A 49 17.80 4.13 -26.55
CA SER A 49 17.75 2.72 -26.96
C SER A 49 16.46 2.41 -27.70
N ILE A 50 16.58 2.12 -28.99
CA ILE A 50 15.49 1.72 -29.89
C ILE A 50 14.96 0.31 -29.58
N CYS A 51 15.75 -0.51 -28.88
CA CYS A 51 15.35 -1.83 -28.38
C CYS A 51 14.75 -1.71 -26.98
N ASN A 52 13.53 -1.18 -26.89
CA ASN A 52 12.79 -1.03 -25.64
C ASN A 52 11.38 -1.64 -25.74
N SER A 53 10.67 -1.75 -24.61
CA SER A 53 9.30 -2.28 -24.55
C SER A 53 8.20 -1.21 -24.69
N ARG A 54 8.56 0.02 -25.08
CA ARG A 54 7.58 1.08 -25.36
C ARG A 54 6.97 0.83 -26.73
N TYR A 55 5.66 0.79 -26.76
CA TYR A 55 4.87 0.68 -27.99
C TYR A 55 3.57 1.45 -27.80
N GLY A 56 2.83 1.73 -28.88
CA GLY A 56 1.63 2.56 -28.82
C GLY A 56 1.91 3.99 -28.33
N GLY A 57 0.86 4.71 -27.97
CA GLY A 57 0.94 6.07 -27.43
C GLY A 57 1.42 6.19 -25.98
N ILE A 58 2.26 5.27 -25.48
CA ILE A 58 2.55 5.22 -24.04
C ILE A 58 3.22 6.50 -23.50
N GLU A 59 4.07 7.15 -24.30
CA GLU A 59 4.72 8.41 -23.92
C GLU A 59 3.74 9.52 -23.55
N HIS A 60 2.61 9.58 -24.24
CA HIS A 60 1.59 10.59 -23.99
C HIS A 60 0.72 10.22 -22.78
N ILE A 61 0.45 8.93 -22.55
CA ILE A 61 -0.48 8.47 -21.50
C ILE A 61 0.18 8.21 -20.14
N GLU A 62 1.50 7.93 -20.12
CA GLU A 62 2.29 7.67 -18.92
C GLU A 62 2.06 8.71 -17.78
N PRO A 63 2.09 10.04 -18.01
CA PRO A 63 1.84 11.01 -16.94
C PRO A 63 0.42 10.94 -16.35
N GLU A 64 -0.59 10.64 -17.18
CA GLU A 64 -1.99 10.54 -16.74
C GLU A 64 -2.20 9.28 -15.87
N ILE A 65 -1.60 8.14 -16.25
CA ILE A 65 -1.67 6.91 -15.45
C ILE A 65 -0.89 7.06 -14.16
N GLN A 66 0.28 7.73 -14.17
CA GLN A 66 1.03 8.02 -12.94
C GLN A 66 0.21 8.85 -11.94
N ALA A 67 -0.53 9.86 -12.42
CA ALA A 67 -1.45 10.62 -11.57
C ALA A 67 -2.60 9.75 -11.03
N TYR A 68 -3.10 8.82 -11.86
CA TYR A 68 -4.13 7.88 -11.46
C TYR A 68 -3.65 6.87 -10.40
N ILE A 69 -2.43 6.36 -10.54
CA ILE A 69 -1.71 5.54 -9.56
C ILE A 69 -1.61 6.26 -8.22
N ASN A 70 -1.15 7.51 -8.23
CA ASN A 70 -1.00 8.29 -7.00
C ASN A 70 -2.35 8.54 -6.30
N SER A 71 -3.42 8.65 -7.09
CA SER A 71 -4.78 8.85 -6.57
C SER A 71 -5.31 7.58 -5.91
N HIS A 72 -5.21 6.41 -6.56
CA HIS A 72 -5.56 5.13 -5.94
C HIS A 72 -4.74 4.87 -4.67
N LEU A 73 -3.45 5.17 -4.70
CA LEU A 73 -2.59 4.99 -3.55
C LEU A 73 -2.97 5.89 -2.38
N THR A 74 -3.31 7.15 -2.64
CA THR A 74 -3.78 8.05 -1.58
C THR A 74 -5.09 7.53 -0.98
N LYS A 75 -6.01 7.06 -1.84
CA LYS A 75 -7.33 6.58 -1.41
C LYS A 75 -7.29 5.25 -0.68
N SER A 76 -6.36 4.36 -0.99
CA SER A 76 -6.18 3.14 -0.22
C SER A 76 -5.90 3.45 1.25
N TYR A 77 -5.04 4.44 1.54
CA TYR A 77 -4.75 4.87 2.90
C TYR A 77 -5.94 5.58 3.57
N GLU A 78 -6.67 6.42 2.85
CA GLU A 78 -7.88 7.05 3.41
C GLU A 78 -8.94 6.00 3.79
N TYR A 79 -9.14 4.98 2.95
CA TYR A 79 -10.02 3.86 3.27
C TYR A 79 -9.50 3.04 4.46
N LEU A 80 -8.18 2.83 4.56
CA LEU A 80 -7.61 2.15 5.71
C LEU A 80 -7.90 2.92 6.99
N LEU A 81 -7.70 4.23 7.00
CA LEU A 81 -8.02 5.11 8.13
C LEU A 81 -9.50 5.02 8.51
N LEU A 82 -10.42 5.04 7.54
CA LEU A 82 -11.84 4.83 7.80
C LEU A 82 -12.12 3.46 8.42
N ALA A 83 -11.47 2.41 7.93
CA ALA A 83 -11.58 1.07 8.50
C ALA A 83 -11.14 1.05 9.98
N THR A 84 -10.03 1.70 10.32
CA THR A 84 -9.56 1.81 11.71
C THR A 84 -10.53 2.58 12.60
N HIS A 85 -11.12 3.66 12.08
CA HIS A 85 -12.08 4.48 12.80
C HIS A 85 -13.34 3.68 13.16
N PHE A 86 -13.89 2.92 12.22
CA PHE A 86 -15.05 2.04 12.48
C PHE A 86 -14.71 0.78 13.28
N ASN A 87 -13.44 0.40 13.35
CA ASN A 87 -12.94 -0.65 14.25
C ASN A 87 -12.71 -0.17 15.69
N SER A 88 -12.76 1.14 15.95
CA SER A 88 -12.55 1.66 17.30
C SER A 88 -13.64 1.16 18.25
N TYR A 89 -13.32 1.02 19.54
CA TYR A 89 -14.30 0.62 20.56
C TYR A 89 -15.50 1.58 20.67
N GLN A 90 -15.32 2.83 20.25
CA GLN A 90 -16.37 3.86 20.30
C GLN A 90 -17.41 3.67 19.20
N LYS A 91 -16.97 3.34 17.98
CA LYS A 91 -17.87 3.11 16.84
C LYS A 91 -18.32 1.66 16.75
N ASN A 92 -17.39 0.71 16.91
CA ASN A 92 -17.61 -0.73 16.91
C ASN A 92 -18.57 -1.21 15.81
N ARG A 93 -18.25 -0.85 14.56
CA ARG A 93 -19.05 -1.21 13.37
C ARG A 93 -18.25 -2.17 12.47
N PRO A 94 -18.21 -3.48 12.79
CA PRO A 94 -17.41 -4.45 12.02
C PRO A 94 -17.81 -4.52 10.53
N GLY A 95 -19.09 -4.25 10.22
CA GLY A 95 -19.56 -4.16 8.85
C GLY A 95 -18.94 -3.02 8.04
N PHE A 96 -18.90 -1.80 8.60
CA PHE A 96 -18.24 -0.65 7.98
C PHE A 96 -16.72 -0.84 7.92
N GLN A 97 -16.13 -1.38 8.99
CA GLN A 97 -14.71 -1.73 9.05
C GLN A 97 -14.33 -2.68 7.92
N LYS A 98 -15.08 -3.76 7.70
CA LYS A 98 -14.84 -4.70 6.60
C LYS A 98 -15.05 -4.08 5.22
N LEU A 99 -16.07 -3.22 5.06
CA LEU A 99 -16.31 -2.51 3.81
C LEU A 99 -15.10 -1.64 3.44
N TYR A 100 -14.64 -0.78 4.35
CA TYR A 100 -13.52 0.12 4.08
C TYR A 100 -12.19 -0.60 3.95
N GLN A 101 -11.96 -1.67 4.73
CA GLN A 101 -10.79 -2.52 4.53
C GLN A 101 -10.78 -3.10 3.11
N SER A 102 -11.91 -3.63 2.63
CA SER A 102 -11.98 -4.20 1.28
C SER A 102 -11.77 -3.18 0.16
N LEU A 103 -12.17 -1.91 0.37
CA LEU A 103 -11.90 -0.83 -0.57
C LEU A 103 -10.42 -0.42 -0.53
N SER A 104 -9.82 -0.37 0.66
CA SER A 104 -8.40 -0.08 0.86
C SER A 104 -7.52 -1.10 0.15
N ASP A 105 -7.73 -2.39 0.45
CA ASP A 105 -6.97 -3.52 -0.09
C ASP A 105 -7.05 -3.50 -1.63
N ARG A 106 -8.27 -3.34 -2.17
CA ARG A 106 -8.47 -3.28 -3.62
C ARG A 106 -7.75 -2.10 -4.26
N SER A 107 -7.85 -0.90 -3.71
CA SER A 107 -7.17 0.28 -4.28
C SER A 107 -5.64 0.14 -4.22
N PHE A 108 -5.11 -0.55 -3.22
CA PHE A 108 -3.68 -0.86 -3.14
C PHE A 108 -3.26 -1.92 -4.17
N ASP A 109 -4.03 -2.99 -4.33
CA ASP A 109 -3.79 -4.02 -5.36
C ASP A 109 -3.87 -3.43 -6.78
N ASP A 110 -4.89 -2.62 -7.03
CA ASP A 110 -5.10 -1.89 -8.28
C ASP A 110 -3.90 -0.97 -8.57
N THR A 111 -3.33 -0.32 -7.54
CA THR A 111 -2.11 0.49 -7.63
C THR A 111 -0.93 -0.35 -8.13
N ILE A 112 -0.70 -1.51 -7.52
CA ILE A 112 0.38 -2.44 -7.89
C ILE A 112 0.19 -2.93 -9.33
N ASP A 113 -1.03 -3.26 -9.73
CA ASP A 113 -1.35 -3.74 -11.08
C ASP A 113 -1.08 -2.66 -12.14
N MET A 114 -1.41 -1.40 -11.87
CA MET A 114 -1.10 -0.29 -12.78
C MET A 114 0.41 -0.04 -12.90
N ILE A 115 1.14 -0.11 -11.78
CA ILE A 115 2.60 -0.01 -11.77
C ILE A 115 3.23 -1.10 -12.61
N LYS A 116 2.76 -2.35 -12.48
CA LYS A 116 3.20 -3.48 -13.30
C LYS A 116 2.90 -3.24 -14.78
N GLN A 117 1.74 -2.67 -15.10
CA GLN A 117 1.36 -2.35 -16.47
C GLN A 117 2.28 -1.30 -17.09
N ILE A 118 2.56 -0.20 -16.40
CA ILE A 118 3.50 0.84 -16.88
C ILE A 118 4.90 0.26 -17.10
N THR A 119 5.42 -0.48 -16.10
CA THR A 119 6.79 -1.03 -16.16
C THR A 119 6.95 -2.10 -17.24
N ARG A 120 5.93 -2.95 -17.44
CA ARG A 120 5.89 -3.92 -18.55
C ARG A 120 6.01 -3.24 -19.92
N ARG A 121 5.36 -2.09 -20.07
CA ARG A 121 5.36 -1.27 -21.29
C ARG A 121 6.57 -0.34 -21.39
N GLY A 122 7.56 -0.46 -20.50
CA GLY A 122 8.80 0.30 -20.55
C GLY A 122 8.68 1.76 -20.09
N GLY A 123 7.61 2.09 -19.36
CA GLY A 123 7.49 3.32 -18.57
C GLY A 123 8.12 3.18 -17.19
N LYS A 124 8.28 4.29 -16.49
CA LYS A 124 8.83 4.34 -15.13
C LYS A 124 7.73 4.74 -14.15
N ALA A 125 7.72 4.15 -12.96
CA ALA A 125 6.80 4.59 -11.91
C ALA A 125 7.38 5.83 -11.21
N ASN A 126 6.65 6.95 -11.20
CA ASN A 126 7.03 8.15 -10.48
C ASN A 126 5.90 8.63 -9.57
N PHE A 127 6.12 8.50 -8.26
CA PHE A 127 5.14 8.82 -7.22
C PHE A 127 5.12 10.30 -6.84
N ASN A 128 6.01 11.11 -7.42
CA ASN A 128 6.06 12.55 -7.18
C ASN A 128 5.28 13.35 -8.24
N VAL A 129 4.68 12.68 -9.23
CA VAL A 129 3.94 13.36 -10.29
C VAL A 129 2.62 13.90 -9.74
N VAL A 130 2.55 15.23 -9.68
CA VAL A 130 1.32 15.99 -9.49
C VAL A 130 0.92 16.49 -10.88
N HIS A 131 0.07 15.72 -11.55
CA HIS A 131 -0.53 16.17 -12.81
C HIS A 131 -1.85 16.89 -12.48
N GLU A 132 -2.17 17.99 -13.15
CA GLU A 132 -3.52 18.56 -13.07
C GLU A 132 -4.42 17.73 -14.00
N SER A 133 -5.06 16.70 -13.43
CA SER A 133 -6.02 15.83 -14.11
C SER A 133 -7.33 15.85 -13.32
N PRO A 134 -8.50 15.66 -13.95
CA PRO A 134 -9.75 15.36 -13.22
C PRO A 134 -9.62 14.12 -12.32
N ALA A 135 -8.61 13.29 -12.56
CA ALA A 135 -8.21 12.16 -11.73
C ALA A 135 -7.49 12.56 -10.43
N THR A 136 -6.95 13.77 -10.35
CA THR A 136 -6.11 14.22 -9.23
C THR A 136 -6.98 14.60 -8.04
N VAL A 137 -6.93 13.75 -7.01
CA VAL A 137 -7.74 13.99 -5.83
C VAL A 137 -7.13 15.12 -5.00
N THR A 138 -7.99 16.08 -4.62
CA THR A 138 -7.64 17.14 -3.68
C THR A 138 -7.16 16.52 -2.36
N LYS A 139 -5.98 16.94 -1.88
CA LYS A 139 -5.49 16.64 -0.53
C LYS A 139 -6.30 17.43 0.50
N SER A 140 -7.61 17.20 0.59
CA SER A 140 -8.37 17.66 1.75
C SER A 140 -7.95 16.77 2.92
N ALA A 141 -7.48 17.37 4.01
CA ALA A 141 -7.18 16.63 5.23
C ALA A 141 -8.41 15.77 5.58
N LEU A 142 -8.22 14.45 5.64
CA LEU A 142 -9.29 13.54 6.04
C LEU A 142 -9.64 13.86 7.49
N GLN A 143 -10.81 14.47 7.72
CA GLN A 143 -11.34 14.64 9.05
C GLN A 143 -11.79 13.24 9.52
N LEU A 144 -11.06 12.63 10.47
CA LEU A 144 -11.29 11.23 10.86
C LEU A 144 -12.60 11.02 11.62
N GLU A 145 -13.14 12.06 12.26
CA GLU A 145 -14.39 11.98 13.02
C GLU A 145 -15.59 12.14 12.08
N VAL A 146 -15.97 11.03 11.44
CA VAL A 146 -17.10 10.98 10.49
C VAL A 146 -18.22 10.06 10.99
N ASP A 147 -19.46 10.44 10.69
CA ASP A 147 -20.63 9.58 10.91
C ASP A 147 -20.82 8.58 9.77
N GLU A 148 -21.60 7.52 10.01
CA GLU A 148 -21.86 6.44 9.06
C GLU A 148 -22.31 6.96 7.68
N LEU A 149 -23.29 7.86 7.64
CA LEU A 149 -23.79 8.41 6.37
C LEU A 149 -22.75 9.30 5.68
N HIS A 150 -22.02 10.11 6.44
CA HIS A 150 -20.97 10.96 5.91
C HIS A 150 -19.83 10.11 5.30
N SER A 151 -19.43 9.03 5.99
CA SER A 151 -18.41 8.11 5.50
C SER A 151 -18.82 7.39 4.21
N LEU A 152 -20.09 7.03 4.04
CA LEU A 152 -20.59 6.44 2.79
C LEU A 152 -20.63 7.46 1.65
N ALA A 153 -21.00 8.70 1.94
CA ALA A 153 -20.99 9.79 0.96
C ALA A 153 -19.55 10.06 0.48
N MET A 154 -18.59 10.18 1.40
CA MET A 154 -17.17 10.36 1.05
C MET A 154 -16.62 9.22 0.20
N ALA A 155 -16.96 7.97 0.56
CA ALA A 155 -16.51 6.80 -0.20
C ALA A 155 -17.15 6.75 -1.60
N LEU A 156 -18.44 7.08 -1.71
CA LEU A 156 -19.14 7.17 -2.98
C LEU A 156 -18.54 8.24 -3.90
N ASP A 157 -18.25 9.42 -3.36
CA ASP A 157 -17.64 10.51 -4.12
C ASP A 157 -16.22 10.15 -4.56
N THR A 158 -15.45 9.50 -3.69
CA THR A 158 -14.12 8.98 -4.02
C THR A 158 -14.17 7.97 -5.16
N GLU A 159 -15.07 6.98 -5.09
CA GLU A 159 -15.20 5.97 -6.15
C GLU A 159 -15.67 6.58 -7.48
N LYS A 160 -16.54 7.59 -7.44
CA LYS A 160 -16.92 8.36 -8.65
C LYS A 160 -15.74 9.14 -9.21
N GLN A 161 -14.91 9.75 -8.37
CA GLN A 161 -13.69 10.43 -8.80
C GLN A 161 -12.71 9.45 -9.45
N LEU A 162 -12.48 8.28 -8.85
CA LEU A 162 -11.63 7.23 -9.43
C LEU A 162 -12.20 6.71 -10.76
N SER A 163 -13.54 6.61 -10.88
CA SER A 163 -14.23 6.24 -12.13
C SER A 163 -14.02 7.29 -13.22
N ASN A 164 -14.19 8.57 -12.89
CA ASN A 164 -13.96 9.67 -13.81
C ASN A 164 -12.49 9.76 -14.22
N GLY A 165 -11.56 9.45 -13.31
CA GLY A 165 -10.14 9.32 -13.59
C GLY A 165 -9.85 8.22 -14.61
N ALA A 166 -10.42 7.02 -14.44
CA ALA A 166 -10.30 5.94 -15.42
C ALA A 166 -10.87 6.33 -16.79
N ILE A 167 -12.05 6.94 -16.83
CA ILE A 167 -12.67 7.44 -18.07
C ILE A 167 -11.79 8.50 -18.73
N HIS A 168 -11.14 9.37 -17.95
CA HIS A 168 -10.21 10.37 -18.47
C HIS A 168 -9.02 9.72 -19.16
N VAL A 169 -8.33 8.79 -18.49
CA VAL A 169 -7.18 8.06 -19.06
C VAL A 169 -7.62 7.27 -20.30
N HIS A 170 -8.78 6.61 -20.25
CA HIS A 170 -9.35 5.87 -21.38
C HIS A 170 -9.60 6.79 -22.59
N THR A 171 -10.28 7.91 -22.37
CA THR A 171 -10.59 8.90 -23.42
C THR A 171 -9.31 9.45 -24.03
N ARG A 172 -8.32 9.81 -23.19
CA ARG A 172 -7.00 10.27 -23.64
C ARG A 172 -6.26 9.22 -24.47
N SER A 173 -6.42 7.95 -24.15
CA SER A 173 -5.80 6.83 -24.86
C SER A 173 -6.36 6.65 -26.28
N LEU A 174 -7.64 6.95 -26.52
CA LEU A 174 -8.29 6.77 -27.82
C LEU A 174 -8.37 8.03 -28.69
N HIS A 175 -8.52 9.20 -28.06
CA HIS A 175 -8.80 10.47 -28.73
C HIS A 175 -7.56 11.36 -28.97
N ALA A 176 -6.36 10.82 -28.78
CA ALA A 176 -5.12 11.50 -29.13
C ALA A 176 -4.91 11.58 -30.67
N ASN A 177 -3.92 12.39 -31.09
CA ASN A 177 -3.57 12.56 -32.50
C ASN A 177 -3.18 11.21 -33.15
N SER A 178 -3.21 11.14 -34.48
CA SER A 178 -2.84 9.93 -35.24
C SER A 178 -1.35 9.59 -35.06
N GLY A 179 -1.02 8.88 -33.98
CA GLY A 179 0.34 8.54 -33.55
C GLY A 179 0.47 8.38 -32.03
N GLU A 180 -0.46 8.96 -31.26
CA GLU A 180 -0.44 8.98 -29.78
C GLU A 180 -1.53 8.10 -29.17
N ARG A 181 -2.22 7.31 -29.99
CA ARG A 181 -3.31 6.43 -29.53
C ARG A 181 -2.74 5.17 -28.90
N ASP A 182 -3.34 4.74 -27.79
CA ASP A 182 -2.98 3.54 -27.06
C ASP A 182 -4.24 2.67 -26.82
N PRO A 183 -4.65 1.86 -27.83
CA PRO A 183 -5.82 1.00 -27.68
C PRO A 183 -5.62 -0.10 -26.62
N GLU A 184 -4.37 -0.48 -26.32
CA GLU A 184 -4.08 -1.48 -25.29
C GLU A 184 -4.36 -0.92 -23.89
N MET A 185 -3.96 0.32 -23.63
CA MET A 185 -4.27 1.00 -22.36
C MET A 185 -5.78 1.23 -22.19
N ALA A 186 -6.47 1.59 -23.27
CA ALA A 186 -7.92 1.75 -23.24
C ALA A 186 -8.62 0.42 -22.86
N GLN A 187 -8.25 -0.68 -23.51
CA GLN A 187 -8.77 -2.01 -23.19
C GLN A 187 -8.43 -2.44 -21.76
N TYR A 188 -7.21 -2.20 -21.30
CA TYR A 188 -6.79 -2.50 -19.92
C TYR A 188 -7.70 -1.81 -18.89
N LEU A 189 -8.05 -0.54 -19.10
CA LEU A 189 -8.95 0.20 -18.21
C LEU A 189 -10.39 -0.34 -18.22
N GLU A 190 -10.89 -0.71 -19.40
CA GLU A 190 -12.22 -1.31 -19.56
C GLU A 190 -12.36 -2.62 -18.78
N GLU A 191 -11.38 -3.51 -18.94
CA GLU A 191 -11.40 -4.85 -18.34
C GLU A 191 -11.14 -4.82 -16.83
N LYS A 192 -10.18 -3.99 -16.39
CA LYS A 192 -9.70 -4.05 -15.00
C LYS A 192 -10.42 -3.10 -14.06
N PHE A 193 -10.85 -1.92 -14.53
CA PHE A 193 -11.31 -0.82 -13.67
C PHE A 193 -12.77 -0.45 -13.89
N LEU A 194 -13.15 -0.06 -15.12
CA LEU A 194 -14.44 0.60 -15.39
C LEU A 194 -15.64 -0.25 -14.93
N THR A 195 -15.62 -1.56 -15.21
CA THR A 195 -16.71 -2.46 -14.81
C THR A 195 -16.80 -2.61 -13.28
N LYS A 196 -15.67 -2.83 -12.60
CA LYS A 196 -15.63 -3.00 -11.13
C LYS A 196 -16.02 -1.72 -10.39
N GLN A 197 -15.61 -0.57 -10.90
CA GLN A 197 -15.93 0.73 -10.32
C GLN A 197 -17.43 1.04 -10.43
N ALA A 198 -18.06 0.75 -11.57
CA ALA A 198 -19.49 0.92 -11.75
C ALA A 198 -20.30 0.08 -10.73
N GLU A 199 -19.90 -1.18 -10.51
CA GLU A 199 -20.53 -2.02 -9.48
C GLU A 199 -20.36 -1.46 -8.07
N THR A 200 -19.18 -0.89 -7.77
CA THR A 200 -18.87 -0.36 -6.43
C THR A 200 -19.64 0.92 -6.16
N VAL A 201 -19.68 1.84 -7.14
CA VAL A 201 -20.50 3.05 -7.08
C VAL A 201 -21.98 2.68 -6.88
N ARG A 202 -22.47 1.64 -7.58
CA ARG A 202 -23.85 1.15 -7.40
C ARG A 202 -24.09 0.57 -6.00
N LYS A 203 -23.14 -0.15 -5.42
CA LYS A 203 -23.23 -0.70 -4.05
C LYS A 203 -23.24 0.42 -3.01
N LEU A 204 -22.26 1.32 -3.05
CA LEU A 204 -22.15 2.43 -2.10
C LEU A 204 -23.33 3.40 -2.17
N SER A 205 -23.83 3.70 -3.37
CA SER A 205 -25.06 4.50 -3.52
C SER A 205 -26.30 3.79 -2.98
N GLY A 206 -26.36 2.46 -3.06
CA GLY A 206 -27.39 1.66 -2.39
C GLY A 206 -27.33 1.85 -0.88
N TYR A 207 -26.16 1.61 -0.28
CA TYR A 207 -25.94 1.75 1.17
C TYR A 207 -26.26 3.16 1.67
N ALA A 208 -25.85 4.21 0.96
CA ALA A 208 -26.13 5.59 1.33
C ALA A 208 -27.63 5.90 1.31
N ASN A 209 -28.35 5.43 0.28
CA ASN A 209 -29.81 5.61 0.19
C ASN A 209 -30.56 4.83 1.27
N ASP A 210 -30.16 3.59 1.54
CA ASP A 210 -30.79 2.76 2.56
C ASP A 210 -30.57 3.37 3.95
N LEU A 211 -29.35 3.81 4.25
CA LEU A 211 -29.05 4.48 5.51
C LEU A 211 -29.78 5.83 5.65
N SER A 212 -29.86 6.62 4.58
CA SER A 212 -30.63 7.88 4.58
C SER A 212 -32.11 7.67 4.90
N LYS A 213 -32.74 6.63 4.33
CA LYS A 213 -34.14 6.27 4.65
C LYS A 213 -34.32 5.88 6.10
N LEU A 214 -33.36 5.16 6.66
CA LEU A 214 -33.38 4.68 8.04
C LEU A 214 -33.16 5.81 9.05
N MET A 215 -32.33 6.80 8.71
CA MET A 215 -32.15 8.00 9.53
C MET A 215 -33.40 8.89 9.61
N ASN A 216 -34.31 8.77 8.63
CA ASN A 216 -35.60 9.47 8.64
C ASN A 216 -36.68 8.75 9.48
N GLN A 217 -36.37 7.62 10.14
CA GLN A 217 -37.28 6.92 11.05
C GLN A 217 -37.10 7.37 12.51
N GLN A 218 -38.11 7.08 13.34
CA GLN A 218 -38.24 7.58 14.72
C GLN A 218 -37.13 7.08 15.68
N ASP A 219 -36.42 5.99 15.35
CA ASP A 219 -35.33 5.40 16.13
C ASP A 219 -34.06 5.14 15.28
N PRO A 220 -33.26 6.18 14.96
CA PRO A 220 -32.08 6.05 14.10
C PRO A 220 -30.96 5.18 14.72
N SER A 221 -30.92 5.03 16.05
CA SER A 221 -29.91 4.24 16.76
C SER A 221 -30.09 2.72 16.59
N LEU A 222 -31.32 2.23 16.58
CA LEU A 222 -31.67 0.82 16.32
C LEU A 222 -31.45 0.46 14.85
N ALA A 223 -31.82 1.37 13.95
CA ALA A 223 -31.67 1.17 12.52
C ALA A 223 -30.20 1.09 12.07
N MET A 224 -29.30 1.87 12.69
CA MET A 224 -27.84 1.77 12.47
C MET A 224 -27.23 0.44 12.94
N LEU A 225 -27.83 -0.22 13.94
CA LEU A 225 -27.33 -1.49 14.47
C LEU A 225 -27.72 -2.67 13.58
N VAL A 226 -28.88 -2.58 12.91
CA VAL A 226 -29.46 -3.65 12.08
C VAL A 226 -28.88 -3.68 10.66
N THR A 227 -28.31 -2.59 10.14
CA THR A 227 -27.97 -2.48 8.71
C THR A 227 -26.77 -3.27 8.22
N ILE A 228 -25.92 -3.85 9.08
CA ILE A 228 -24.75 -4.61 8.60
C ILE A 228 -24.49 -5.90 9.40
N GLU A 229 -25.56 -6.57 9.85
CA GLU A 229 -25.49 -7.93 10.43
C GLU A 229 -25.95 -9.05 9.46
N GLN A 230 -26.24 -8.74 8.19
CA GLN A 230 -26.75 -9.73 7.22
C GLN A 230 -25.70 -10.74 6.69
N ASN A 231 -24.53 -10.90 7.31
CA ASN A 231 -23.61 -11.99 6.97
C ASN A 231 -22.78 -12.45 8.17
N ASN A 232 -23.47 -13.03 9.16
CA ASN A 232 -23.06 -14.25 9.90
C ASN A 232 -24.01 -14.44 11.09
N LEU A 233 -25.12 -15.14 10.85
CA LEU A 233 -26.01 -15.58 11.91
C LEU A 233 -26.04 -17.11 11.93
N TYR A 234 -25.17 -17.71 12.75
CA TYR A 234 -25.42 -18.96 13.48
C TYR A 234 -24.39 -19.08 14.62
N ARG A 235 -24.82 -18.85 15.88
CA ARG A 235 -24.97 -19.93 16.88
C ARG A 235 -25.58 -19.38 18.17
N THR A 236 -26.48 -20.18 18.73
CA THR A 236 -27.49 -19.84 19.73
C THR A 236 -27.00 -19.75 21.18
N ARG A 237 -27.59 -18.74 21.83
CA ARG A 237 -28.02 -18.48 23.23
C ARG A 237 -28.14 -19.64 24.26
N GLU A 238 -28.07 -19.18 25.52
CA GLU A 238 -28.57 -19.71 26.82
C GLU A 238 -27.65 -20.65 27.62
N ILE A 239 -27.10 -20.15 28.75
CA ILE A 239 -27.37 -20.70 30.09
C ILE A 239 -27.49 -19.55 31.10
N MET A 240 -28.61 -19.57 31.83
CA MET A 240 -29.07 -18.61 32.82
C MET A 240 -28.74 -19.08 34.26
N LYS A 241 -28.33 -18.14 35.12
CA LYS A 241 -28.48 -18.05 36.60
C LYS A 241 -28.18 -19.29 37.46
N THR A 242 -27.08 -19.25 38.21
CA THR A 242 -27.06 -19.48 39.69
C THR A 242 -25.67 -19.16 40.26
N PHE A 243 -25.56 -18.17 41.15
CA PHE A 243 -24.77 -18.18 42.40
C PHE A 243 -24.67 -16.74 42.93
N ILE A 244 -25.71 -16.35 43.66
CA ILE A 244 -25.62 -15.31 44.70
C ILE A 244 -25.47 -16.07 46.01
N VAL A 245 -24.75 -15.45 46.95
CA VAL A 245 -24.50 -15.81 48.35
C VAL A 245 -23.06 -16.29 48.58
N VAL A 246 -22.40 -15.64 49.54
CA VAL A 246 -21.00 -15.77 49.99
C VAL A 246 -20.00 -14.89 49.24
N VAL A 247 -20.05 -13.56 49.42
CA VAL A 247 -18.92 -12.73 49.94
C VAL A 247 -19.53 -11.40 50.40
N LEU A 248 -20.10 -11.38 51.61
CA LEU A 248 -20.57 -10.17 52.29
C LEU A 248 -19.76 -9.92 53.58
N LEU A 249 -18.48 -10.31 53.57
CA LEU A 249 -17.55 -10.15 54.69
C LEU A 249 -16.14 -9.89 54.16
N ALA A 250 -15.90 -8.66 53.70
CA ALA A 250 -14.57 -8.04 53.63
C ALA A 250 -14.71 -6.53 53.32
N VAL A 251 -15.46 -5.80 54.13
CA VAL A 251 -15.27 -4.35 54.26
C VAL A 251 -14.33 -4.17 55.45
N ILE A 252 -13.08 -3.81 55.17
CA ILE A 252 -12.26 -2.82 55.88
C ILE A 252 -10.85 -2.87 55.24
N CYS A 253 -10.37 -1.68 54.86
CA CYS A 253 -9.02 -1.34 54.39
C CYS A 253 -8.62 -1.74 52.96
N ALA A 254 -9.03 -0.91 52.00
CA ALA A 254 -8.07 -0.12 51.22
C ALA A 254 -8.80 1.03 50.50
N VAL A 255 -8.45 2.28 50.83
CA VAL A 255 -8.68 3.40 49.91
C VAL A 255 -7.70 3.20 48.77
N THR A 256 -8.04 2.31 47.85
CA THR A 256 -7.46 2.31 46.50
C THR A 256 -8.24 3.33 45.70
N LYS A 257 -7.56 4.06 44.81
CA LYS A 257 -8.25 4.88 43.81
C LYS A 257 -9.26 3.98 43.12
N THR A 258 -10.55 4.16 43.38
CA THR A 258 -11.59 3.42 42.67
C THR A 258 -11.57 3.97 41.26
N GLU A 259 -10.88 3.29 40.35
CA GLU A 259 -11.18 3.43 38.94
C GLU A 259 -12.68 3.19 38.80
N ASP A 260 -13.39 4.15 38.21
CA ASP A 260 -14.82 4.01 37.98
C ASP A 260 -15.03 2.80 37.07
N VAL A 261 -15.48 1.68 37.65
CA VAL A 261 -15.73 0.46 36.88
C VAL A 261 -16.91 0.73 35.95
N CYS A 262 -16.79 0.34 34.68
CA CYS A 262 -17.81 0.57 33.65
C CYS A 262 -19.24 0.24 34.11
N HIS A 263 -19.44 -0.85 34.87
CA HIS A 263 -20.75 -1.22 35.43
C HIS A 263 -21.40 -0.11 36.26
N ASN A 264 -20.64 0.48 37.21
CA ASN A 264 -21.15 1.53 38.09
C ASN A 264 -21.40 2.84 37.33
N HIS A 265 -20.60 3.08 36.29
CA HIS A 265 -20.79 4.21 35.39
C HIS A 265 -22.06 4.07 34.55
N VAL A 266 -22.31 2.88 34.00
CA VAL A 266 -23.55 2.59 33.26
C VAL A 266 -24.78 2.71 34.17
N ILE A 267 -24.74 2.19 35.41
CA ILE A 267 -25.87 2.33 36.36
C ILE A 267 -26.20 3.80 36.61
N ARG A 268 -25.18 4.64 36.81
CA ARG A 268 -25.34 6.08 37.00
C ARG A 268 -25.91 6.75 35.75
N ALA A 269 -25.35 6.44 34.57
CA ALA A 269 -25.83 6.98 33.32
C ALA A 269 -27.29 6.59 33.04
N CYS A 270 -27.69 5.35 33.33
CA CYS A 270 -29.07 4.90 33.24
C CYS A 270 -30.02 5.55 34.27
N SER A 271 -29.46 6.12 35.35
CA SER A 271 -30.21 6.83 36.39
C SER A 271 -30.33 8.33 36.15
N GLY A 272 -29.81 8.83 35.02
CA GLY A 272 -29.92 10.24 34.60
C GLY A 272 -28.59 11.00 34.52
N ASP A 273 -27.46 10.38 34.87
CA ASP A 273 -26.13 11.01 34.70
C ASP A 273 -25.65 10.94 33.23
N SER A 274 -24.65 11.75 32.89
CA SER A 274 -24.04 11.73 31.56
C SER A 274 -23.17 10.50 31.33
N TYR A 275 -23.38 9.80 30.22
CA TYR A 275 -22.54 8.67 29.81
C TYR A 275 -21.22 9.16 29.22
N SER A 276 -20.12 8.94 29.94
CA SER A 276 -18.76 9.01 29.40
C SER A 276 -18.29 7.68 28.79
N GLY A 277 -17.96 7.68 27.50
CA GLY A 277 -17.38 6.52 26.81
C GLY A 277 -15.92 6.21 27.19
N SER A 278 -15.22 7.11 27.90
CA SER A 278 -13.83 6.87 28.32
C SER A 278 -13.71 5.78 29.39
N ILE A 279 -14.77 5.62 30.21
CA ILE A 279 -14.81 4.71 31.35
C ILE A 279 -15.12 3.27 30.90
N CYS A 280 -16.01 3.11 29.93
CA CYS A 280 -16.31 1.84 29.28
C CYS A 280 -15.49 1.67 27.99
N SER A 281 -14.17 1.74 28.09
CA SER A 281 -13.26 1.55 26.96
C SER A 281 -12.66 0.14 26.91
N SER A 282 -12.12 -0.26 25.76
CA SER A 282 -11.34 -1.51 25.63
C SER A 282 -9.88 -1.34 26.03
N ARG A 283 -9.49 -0.16 26.55
CA ARG A 283 -8.14 0.12 27.02
C ARG A 283 -7.90 -0.65 28.31
N ASN A 284 -6.90 -1.52 28.28
CA ASN A 284 -6.50 -2.36 29.39
C ASN A 284 -4.98 -2.54 29.38
N GLY A 285 -4.41 -2.97 30.51
CA GLY A 285 -2.95 -3.12 30.66
C GLY A 285 -2.18 -1.81 30.48
N GLY A 286 -0.89 -1.91 30.16
CA GLY A 286 -0.02 -0.76 29.90
C GLY A 286 -0.16 -0.14 28.51
N ILE A 287 -1.32 -0.26 27.84
CA ILE A 287 -1.49 0.16 26.43
C ILE A 287 -1.21 1.66 26.23
N ASN A 288 -1.57 2.50 27.20
CA ASN A 288 -1.35 3.95 27.14
C ASN A 288 0.14 4.30 26.99
N HIS A 289 1.00 3.53 27.66
CA HIS A 289 2.42 3.79 27.72
C HIS A 289 3.17 3.24 26.50
N ILE A 290 2.64 2.21 25.81
CA ILE A 290 3.26 1.57 24.65
C ILE A 290 2.67 2.00 23.30
N GLU A 291 1.49 2.63 23.32
CA GLU A 291 0.78 3.08 22.10
C GLU A 291 1.65 3.94 21.16
N PRO A 292 2.42 4.94 21.64
CA PRO A 292 3.30 5.72 20.77
C PRO A 292 4.35 4.88 20.04
N GLU A 293 4.98 3.91 20.72
CA GLU A 293 5.97 3.01 20.14
C GLU A 293 5.34 2.05 19.12
N VAL A 294 4.12 1.58 19.39
CA VAL A 294 3.35 0.74 18.45
C VAL A 294 2.96 1.54 17.21
N GLN A 295 2.50 2.79 17.35
CA GLN A 295 2.19 3.68 16.23
C GLN A 295 3.43 3.96 15.38
N ALA A 296 4.56 4.25 16.02
CA ALA A 296 5.85 4.39 15.35
C ALA A 296 6.21 3.14 14.53
N TYR A 297 6.00 1.95 15.09
CA TYR A 297 6.30 0.70 14.42
C TYR A 297 5.37 0.39 13.24
N ILE A 298 4.08 0.72 13.38
CA ILE A 298 3.11 0.71 12.26
C ILE A 298 3.63 1.59 11.11
N ASN A 299 4.06 2.82 11.42
CA ASN A 299 4.59 3.73 10.41
C ASN A 299 5.86 3.20 9.74
N SER A 300 6.76 2.59 10.50
CA SER A 300 7.95 1.93 9.94
C SER A 300 7.56 0.84 8.93
N HIS A 301 6.61 -0.03 9.26
CA HIS A 301 6.15 -1.08 8.33
C HIS A 301 5.59 -0.52 7.02
N PHE A 302 4.78 0.54 7.08
CA PHE A 302 4.27 1.18 5.85
C PHE A 302 5.36 1.88 5.05
N ILE A 303 6.30 2.57 5.70
CA ILE A 303 7.42 3.19 4.97
C ILE A 303 8.25 2.11 4.27
N LYS A 304 8.55 1.02 4.97
CA LYS A 304 9.34 -0.09 4.42
C LYS A 304 8.60 -0.85 3.33
N SER A 305 7.28 -1.01 3.43
CA SER A 305 6.50 -1.61 2.35
C SER A 305 6.64 -0.80 1.05
N PHE A 306 6.57 0.52 1.14
CA PHE A 306 6.79 1.39 -0.03
C PHE A 306 8.21 1.34 -0.56
N GLU A 307 9.23 1.36 0.31
CA GLU A 307 10.62 1.22 -0.11
C GLU A 307 10.82 -0.09 -0.89
N TYR A 308 10.27 -1.20 -0.40
CA TYR A 308 10.31 -2.48 -1.11
C TYR A 308 9.50 -2.50 -2.40
N LEU A 309 8.32 -1.86 -2.44
CA LEU A 309 7.54 -1.73 -3.67
C LEU A 309 8.36 -1.00 -4.73
N LEU A 310 9.00 0.12 -4.37
CA LEU A 310 9.87 0.86 -5.26
C LEU A 310 11.04 -0.01 -5.76
N MET A 311 11.68 -0.79 -4.89
CA MET A 311 12.72 -1.74 -5.29
C MET A 311 12.17 -2.78 -6.28
N ALA A 312 10.97 -3.33 -6.04
CA ALA A 312 10.33 -4.26 -6.94
C ALA A 312 10.08 -3.64 -8.33
N THR A 313 9.61 -2.39 -8.39
CA THR A 313 9.42 -1.66 -9.67
C THR A 313 10.74 -1.46 -10.41
N TYR A 314 11.81 -1.17 -9.67
CA TYR A 314 13.14 -0.96 -10.24
C TYR A 314 13.69 -2.25 -10.86
N PHE A 315 13.60 -3.38 -10.15
CA PHE A 315 14.04 -4.66 -10.70
C PHE A 315 13.12 -5.20 -11.80
N ASN A 316 11.88 -4.71 -11.89
CA ASN A 316 10.98 -4.95 -13.02
C ASN A 316 11.24 -4.03 -14.21
N SER A 317 12.13 -3.04 -14.10
CA SER A 317 12.40 -2.12 -15.20
C SER A 317 13.00 -2.88 -16.38
N ARG A 318 12.83 -2.33 -17.58
CA ARG A 318 13.41 -2.89 -18.81
C ARG A 318 14.94 -2.97 -18.76
N GLU A 319 15.59 -2.07 -18.01
CA GLU A 319 17.05 -2.02 -17.87
C GLU A 319 17.57 -3.14 -16.96
N LYS A 320 16.89 -3.39 -15.84
CA LYS A 320 17.31 -4.41 -14.89
C LYS A 320 16.80 -5.79 -15.24
N ASN A 321 15.51 -5.90 -15.57
CA ASN A 321 14.82 -7.13 -15.97
C ASN A 321 15.20 -8.34 -15.10
N ARG A 322 15.02 -8.18 -13.77
CA ARG A 322 15.32 -9.19 -12.75
C ARG A 322 14.02 -9.66 -12.08
N PRO A 323 13.23 -10.53 -12.75
CA PRO A 323 11.93 -10.97 -12.23
C PRO A 323 12.02 -11.73 -10.89
N GLY A 324 13.14 -12.38 -10.59
CA GLY A 324 13.36 -13.02 -9.28
C GLY A 324 13.53 -12.01 -8.15
N PHE A 325 14.35 -10.97 -8.36
CA PHE A 325 14.47 -9.86 -7.40
C PHE A 325 13.18 -9.06 -7.27
N GLN A 326 12.51 -8.78 -8.39
CA GLN A 326 11.20 -8.13 -8.40
C GLN A 326 10.20 -8.89 -7.52
N ARG A 327 10.11 -10.21 -7.67
CA ARG A 327 9.24 -11.06 -6.85
C ARG A 327 9.62 -11.06 -5.37
N LEU A 328 10.93 -11.11 -5.07
CA LEU A 328 11.43 -11.05 -3.70
C LEU A 328 10.98 -9.75 -3.00
N TYR A 329 11.22 -8.60 -3.64
CA TYR A 329 10.87 -7.30 -3.05
C TYR A 329 9.37 -7.05 -3.02
N GLN A 330 8.61 -7.52 -4.02
CA GLN A 330 7.15 -7.48 -3.95
C GLN A 330 6.65 -8.26 -2.73
N GLY A 331 7.16 -9.47 -2.50
CA GLY A 331 6.76 -10.27 -1.34
C GLY A 331 7.13 -9.64 0.01
N LEU A 332 8.26 -8.92 0.09
CA LEU A 332 8.62 -8.14 1.29
C LEU A 332 7.70 -6.93 1.47
N SER A 333 7.38 -6.23 0.38
CA SER A 333 6.42 -5.10 0.37
C SER A 333 5.05 -5.53 0.89
N ASP A 334 4.48 -6.57 0.28
CA ASP A 334 3.13 -7.06 0.60
C ASP A 334 3.06 -7.48 2.07
N ARG A 335 4.06 -8.24 2.55
CA ARG A 335 4.12 -8.67 3.96
C ARG A 335 4.26 -7.49 4.92
N SER A 336 5.13 -6.52 4.64
CA SER A 336 5.26 -5.35 5.53
C SER A 336 3.98 -4.52 5.58
N PHE A 337 3.25 -4.43 4.47
CA PHE A 337 1.94 -3.77 4.44
C PHE A 337 0.90 -4.53 5.30
N ASP A 338 0.82 -5.85 5.12
CA ASP A 338 -0.06 -6.73 5.91
C ASP A 338 0.27 -6.69 7.41
N ASP A 339 1.56 -6.73 7.75
CA ASP A 339 2.07 -6.62 9.12
C ASP A 339 1.63 -5.29 9.75
N GLY A 340 1.75 -4.17 9.01
CA GLY A 340 1.25 -2.86 9.44
C GLY A 340 -0.25 -2.86 9.75
N ILE A 341 -1.06 -3.51 8.90
CA ILE A 341 -2.50 -3.65 9.10
C ILE A 341 -2.83 -4.52 10.33
N GLU A 342 -2.12 -5.64 10.54
CA GLU A 342 -2.35 -6.50 11.70
C GLU A 342 -2.04 -5.77 13.01
N ILE A 343 -0.95 -5.00 13.06
CA ILE A 343 -0.62 -4.19 14.25
C ILE A 343 -1.69 -3.11 14.49
N ILE A 344 -2.21 -2.47 13.42
CA ILE A 344 -3.34 -1.54 13.53
C ILE A 344 -4.58 -2.22 14.14
N LYS A 345 -4.92 -3.44 13.68
CA LYS A 345 -6.07 -4.18 14.22
C LYS A 345 -5.88 -4.46 15.70
N GLN A 346 -4.67 -4.86 16.11
CA GLN A 346 -4.34 -5.10 17.50
C GLN A 346 -4.42 -3.82 18.34
N LEU A 347 -3.85 -2.71 17.87
CA LEU A 347 -3.94 -1.41 18.54
C LEU A 347 -5.41 -0.97 18.72
N SER A 348 -6.20 -1.08 17.66
CA SER A 348 -7.62 -0.71 17.66
C SER A 348 -8.44 -1.60 18.61
N ARG A 349 -8.17 -2.91 18.63
CA ARG A 349 -8.81 -3.88 19.53
C ARG A 349 -8.58 -3.52 21.00
N ARG A 350 -7.36 -3.09 21.33
CA ARG A 350 -6.95 -2.64 22.67
C ARG A 350 -7.39 -1.20 22.99
N GLY A 351 -8.17 -0.56 22.12
CA GLY A 351 -8.74 0.76 22.33
C GLY A 351 -7.76 1.92 22.08
N GLY A 352 -6.64 1.64 21.40
CA GLY A 352 -5.73 2.64 20.85
C GLY A 352 -6.38 3.44 19.73
N LYS A 353 -5.86 4.65 19.50
CA LYS A 353 -6.21 5.47 18.34
C LYS A 353 -5.02 5.45 17.39
N LEU A 354 -5.24 5.35 16.08
CA LEU A 354 -4.15 5.41 15.13
C LEU A 354 -3.79 6.87 14.83
N ASP A 355 -2.53 7.22 14.99
CA ASP A 355 -1.96 8.47 14.49
C ASP A 355 -0.74 8.17 13.61
N LEU A 356 -0.91 8.34 12.29
CA LEU A 356 0.15 8.10 11.31
C LEU A 356 1.19 9.24 11.26
N ASN A 357 1.01 10.32 12.03
CA ASN A 357 2.00 11.39 12.11
C ASN A 357 3.12 11.09 13.12
N VAL A 358 2.97 10.05 13.94
CA VAL A 358 3.95 9.63 14.95
C VAL A 358 5.10 8.89 14.27
N ILE A 359 6.09 9.64 13.79
CA ILE A 359 7.31 9.07 13.19
C ILE A 359 8.32 8.83 14.32
N HIS A 360 8.84 7.61 14.43
CA HIS A 360 9.94 7.34 15.35
C HIS A 360 11.18 8.13 14.90
N GLU A 361 11.75 8.94 15.78
CA GLU A 361 13.12 9.41 15.64
C GLU A 361 14.06 8.24 15.97
N SER A 362 14.34 7.37 15.01
CA SER A 362 15.49 6.47 15.14
C SER A 362 16.77 7.33 15.12
N PRO A 363 17.68 7.22 16.11
CA PRO A 363 18.91 8.02 16.17
C PRO A 363 19.86 7.75 15.01
N ALA A 364 19.69 6.63 14.32
CA ALA A 364 20.26 6.42 13.00
C ALA A 364 19.36 7.13 12.01
N ARG A 365 19.57 8.44 11.86
CA ARG A 365 19.09 9.22 10.73
C ARG A 365 19.18 8.35 9.47
N LEU A 366 18.02 7.89 9.00
CA LEU A 366 17.71 8.00 7.59
C LEU A 366 17.94 9.48 7.28
N GLU A 367 19.19 9.81 6.96
CA GLU A 367 19.41 10.88 6.00
C GLU A 367 18.35 10.62 4.95
N LYS A 368 17.46 11.58 4.76
CA LYS A 368 16.50 11.66 3.67
C LYS A 368 17.23 11.74 2.33
N LYS A 369 18.38 11.06 2.18
CA LYS A 369 18.74 10.38 0.95
C LYS A 369 17.54 9.50 0.66
N LEU A 370 16.67 10.03 -0.19
CA LEU A 370 16.10 9.26 -1.29
C LEU A 370 17.04 8.08 -1.50
N ILE A 371 16.59 6.88 -1.15
CA ILE A 371 17.30 5.68 -1.55
C ILE A 371 17.49 5.91 -3.05
N ASN A 372 18.75 6.11 -3.48
CA ASN A 372 19.06 6.08 -4.89
C ASN A 372 18.73 4.64 -5.28
N LEU A 373 17.48 4.42 -5.70
CA LEU A 373 16.89 3.12 -6.00
C LEU A 373 17.65 2.42 -7.12
N GLU A 374 18.45 3.19 -7.86
CA GLU A 374 19.54 2.71 -8.69
C GLU A 374 20.65 2.05 -7.87
N THR A 375 20.40 0.80 -7.50
CA THR A 375 21.36 -0.07 -6.80
C THR A 375 21.65 -1.32 -7.62
N ASP A 376 22.82 -1.93 -7.36
CA ASP A 376 23.11 -3.26 -7.87
C ASP A 376 22.47 -4.34 -7.00
N GLU A 377 22.40 -5.56 -7.53
CA GLU A 377 21.71 -6.68 -6.92
C GLU A 377 22.26 -7.00 -5.52
N LEU A 378 23.57 -6.92 -5.31
CA LEU A 378 24.18 -7.19 -4.00
C LEU A 378 23.88 -6.09 -2.98
N ARG A 379 23.98 -4.81 -3.35
CA ARG A 379 23.63 -3.70 -2.46
C ARG A 379 22.14 -3.71 -2.13
N SER A 380 21.28 -4.09 -3.08
CA SER A 380 19.84 -4.21 -2.82
C SER A 380 19.52 -5.27 -1.76
N LEU A 381 20.23 -6.40 -1.74
CA LEU A 381 20.08 -7.41 -0.67
C LEU A 381 20.63 -6.92 0.67
N ALA A 382 21.73 -6.16 0.67
CA ALA A 382 22.26 -5.56 1.88
C ALA A 382 21.29 -4.55 2.50
N ILE A 383 20.71 -3.65 1.69
CA ILE A 383 19.69 -2.69 2.12
C ILE A 383 18.49 -3.42 2.72
N ALA A 384 18.00 -4.47 2.05
CA ALA A 384 16.87 -5.25 2.55
C ALA A 384 17.20 -5.97 3.87
N LEU A 385 18.40 -6.54 3.99
CA LEU A 385 18.85 -7.19 5.22
C LEU A 385 18.93 -6.21 6.39
N ASP A 386 19.47 -5.02 6.18
CA ASP A 386 19.58 -4.00 7.23
C ASP A 386 18.21 -3.46 7.63
N THR A 387 17.32 -3.28 6.65
CA THR A 387 15.91 -2.89 6.88
C THR A 387 15.16 -3.93 7.72
N GLU A 388 15.30 -5.22 7.42
CA GLU A 388 14.67 -6.28 8.20
C GLU A 388 15.23 -6.38 9.63
N LYS A 389 16.53 -6.13 9.81
CA LYS A 389 17.13 -6.02 11.16
C LYS A 389 16.60 -4.81 11.93
N GLU A 390 16.37 -3.69 11.24
CA GLU A 390 15.74 -2.51 11.84
C GLU A 390 14.32 -2.82 12.32
N LEU A 391 13.50 -3.48 11.49
CA LEU A 391 12.15 -3.92 11.87
C LEU A 391 12.17 -4.93 13.03
N PHE A 392 13.15 -5.84 13.05
CA PHE A 392 13.35 -6.77 14.15
C PHE A 392 13.73 -6.06 15.46
N ASN A 393 14.62 -5.07 15.40
CA ASN A 393 14.97 -4.26 16.56
C ASN A 393 13.79 -3.42 17.04
N GLY A 394 12.92 -2.95 16.14
CA GLY A 394 11.66 -2.29 16.48
C GLY A 394 10.71 -3.21 17.27
N ALA A 395 10.58 -4.47 16.85
CA ALA A 395 9.80 -5.47 17.58
C ALA A 395 10.40 -5.74 18.98
N ILE A 396 11.72 -5.92 19.08
CA ILE A 396 12.41 -6.08 20.37
C ILE A 396 12.19 -4.86 21.27
N HIS A 397 12.22 -3.65 20.70
CA HIS A 397 11.99 -2.42 21.45
C HIS A 397 10.60 -2.42 22.07
N ILE A 398 9.54 -2.69 21.28
CA ILE A 398 8.17 -2.79 21.80
C ILE A 398 8.09 -3.86 22.89
N HIS A 399 8.60 -5.06 22.61
CA HIS A 399 8.58 -6.17 23.57
C HIS A 399 9.24 -5.82 24.91
N THR A 400 10.44 -5.22 24.85
CA THR A 400 11.19 -4.80 26.04
C THR A 400 10.42 -3.73 26.81
N ARG A 401 9.86 -2.75 26.12
CA ARG A 401 9.06 -1.67 26.72
C ARG A 401 7.79 -2.22 27.36
N SER A 402 7.16 -3.23 26.77
CA SER A 402 5.99 -3.92 27.30
C SER A 402 6.27 -4.68 28.61
N LEU A 403 7.47 -5.22 28.80
CA LEU A 403 7.81 -6.01 30.00
C LEU A 403 8.48 -5.22 31.13
N HIS A 404 9.30 -4.22 30.77
CA HIS A 404 10.20 -3.54 31.72
C HIS A 404 9.74 -2.14 32.13
N ALA A 405 8.61 -1.65 31.61
CA ALA A 405 8.01 -0.41 32.07
C ALA A 405 7.36 -0.53 33.46
N SER A 406 7.10 0.63 34.08
CA SER A 406 6.25 0.72 35.28
C SER A 406 4.84 0.20 35.01
N GLU A 407 4.32 0.45 33.81
CA GLU A 407 3.06 -0.07 33.29
C GLU A 407 3.35 -1.21 32.31
N ARG A 408 3.21 -2.45 32.78
CA ARG A 408 3.51 -3.64 31.97
C ARG A 408 2.33 -4.04 31.10
N ASP A 409 2.62 -4.54 29.91
CA ASP A 409 1.64 -5.06 28.96
C ASP A 409 2.08 -6.44 28.44
N PRO A 410 1.86 -7.52 29.22
CA PRO A 410 2.27 -8.86 28.81
C PRO A 410 1.52 -9.36 27.56
N GLU A 411 0.32 -8.85 27.29
CA GLU A 411 -0.44 -9.22 26.09
C GLU A 411 0.23 -8.67 24.82
N MET A 412 0.68 -7.42 24.84
CA MET A 412 1.44 -6.84 23.73
C MET A 412 2.79 -7.56 23.55
N ALA A 413 3.48 -7.90 24.64
CA ALA A 413 4.73 -8.66 24.56
C ALA A 413 4.51 -10.03 23.87
N GLN A 414 3.51 -10.79 24.30
CA GLN A 414 3.16 -12.07 23.69
C GLN A 414 2.72 -11.92 22.22
N TYR A 415 1.93 -10.89 21.90
CA TYR A 415 1.53 -10.60 20.52
C TYR A 415 2.73 -10.40 19.59
N ILE A 416 3.74 -9.65 20.05
CA ILE A 416 4.98 -9.41 19.30
C ILE A 416 5.81 -10.70 19.12
N GLU A 417 5.90 -11.52 20.16
CA GLU A 417 6.59 -12.82 20.11
C GLU A 417 5.97 -13.76 19.07
N GLU A 418 4.64 -13.93 19.11
CA GLU A 418 3.92 -14.88 18.26
C GLU A 418 3.86 -14.44 16.80
N ASN A 419 3.70 -13.14 16.55
CA ASN A 419 3.36 -12.66 15.20
C ASN A 419 4.54 -12.10 14.42
N PHE A 420 5.59 -11.61 15.08
CA PHE A 420 6.67 -10.85 14.41
C PHE A 420 8.06 -11.43 14.62
N LEU A 421 8.49 -11.70 15.86
CA LEU A 421 9.90 -12.02 16.17
C LEU A 421 10.42 -13.25 15.39
N SER A 422 9.66 -14.35 15.35
CA SER A 422 10.07 -15.56 14.61
C SER A 422 10.13 -15.33 13.10
N LYS A 423 9.09 -14.70 12.53
CA LYS A 423 9.00 -14.42 11.08
C LYS A 423 10.13 -13.49 10.60
N GLN A 424 10.44 -12.46 11.39
CA GLN A 424 11.53 -11.54 11.08
C GLN A 424 12.90 -12.21 11.20
N ALA A 425 13.14 -13.05 12.21
CA ALA A 425 14.38 -13.80 12.34
C ALA A 425 14.62 -14.74 11.13
N GLU A 426 13.58 -15.45 10.68
CA GLU A 426 13.64 -16.28 9.47
C GLU A 426 13.96 -15.47 8.21
N THR A 427 13.37 -14.27 8.10
CA THR A 427 13.61 -13.38 6.95
C THR A 427 15.03 -12.83 6.95
N VAL A 428 15.52 -12.36 8.09
CA VAL A 428 16.90 -11.91 8.27
C VAL A 428 17.87 -13.05 7.90
N ARG A 429 17.58 -14.28 8.32
CA ARG A 429 18.39 -15.45 7.97
C ARG A 429 18.38 -15.74 6.47
N LYS A 430 17.22 -15.62 5.82
CA LYS A 430 17.04 -15.84 4.38
C LYS A 430 17.81 -14.80 3.57
N LEU A 431 17.61 -13.51 3.86
CA LEU A 431 18.32 -12.41 3.20
C LEU A 431 19.83 -12.46 3.45
N SER A 432 20.26 -12.79 4.67
CA SER A 432 21.68 -12.99 4.96
C SER A 432 22.30 -14.13 4.14
N GLY A 433 21.56 -15.24 3.95
CA GLY A 433 21.96 -16.32 3.04
C GLY A 433 22.12 -15.81 1.61
N TYR A 434 21.10 -15.12 1.10
CA TYR A 434 21.10 -14.54 -0.25
C TYR A 434 22.27 -13.58 -0.48
N THR A 435 22.54 -12.66 0.45
CA THR A 435 23.67 -11.72 0.34
C THR A 435 25.01 -12.46 0.29
N ASN A 436 25.20 -13.47 1.14
CA ASN A 436 26.44 -14.24 1.18
C ASN A 436 26.64 -15.11 -0.07
N ASP A 437 25.58 -15.76 -0.54
CA ASP A 437 25.64 -16.62 -1.73
C ASP A 437 25.94 -15.77 -2.97
N LEU A 438 25.25 -14.64 -3.14
CA LEU A 438 25.50 -13.74 -4.26
C LEU A 438 26.92 -13.15 -4.20
N ALA A 439 27.37 -12.69 -3.04
CA ALA A 439 28.73 -12.17 -2.86
C ALA A 439 29.80 -13.22 -3.24
N LYS A 440 29.61 -14.48 -2.84
CA LYS A 440 30.51 -15.59 -3.22
C LYS A 440 30.49 -15.83 -4.73
N MET A 441 29.31 -15.88 -5.33
CA MET A 441 29.18 -16.10 -6.77
C MET A 441 29.80 -14.96 -7.60
N MET A 442 29.71 -13.71 -7.12
CA MET A 442 30.30 -12.53 -7.76
C MET A 442 31.83 -12.44 -7.63
N ASN A 443 32.44 -13.13 -6.66
CA ASN A 443 33.90 -13.17 -6.50
C ASN A 443 34.61 -14.09 -7.53
N HIS A 444 33.86 -14.80 -8.38
CA HIS A 444 34.39 -15.61 -9.48
C HIS A 444 34.44 -14.83 -10.81
N SER A 445 35.05 -15.42 -11.84
CA SER A 445 35.41 -14.75 -13.10
C SER A 445 34.25 -14.11 -13.88
N ASP A 446 32.98 -14.50 -13.66
CA ASP A 446 31.82 -13.99 -14.40
C ASP A 446 30.67 -13.49 -13.49
N PRO A 447 30.77 -12.27 -12.91
CA PRO A 447 29.74 -11.70 -12.03
C PRO A 447 28.37 -11.54 -12.70
N SER A 448 28.32 -11.23 -13.99
CA SER A 448 27.08 -11.04 -14.75
C SER A 448 26.26 -12.32 -14.88
N LEU A 449 26.94 -13.46 -15.12
CA LEU A 449 26.32 -14.77 -15.23
C LEU A 449 25.85 -15.28 -13.87
N ALA A 450 26.64 -15.04 -12.81
CA ALA A 450 26.28 -15.33 -11.43
C ALA A 450 24.94 -14.67 -11.04
N VAL A 451 24.83 -13.37 -11.27
CA VAL A 451 23.61 -12.61 -10.97
C VAL A 451 22.41 -13.13 -11.76
N TYR A 452 22.57 -13.47 -13.04
CA TYR A 452 21.50 -14.04 -13.86
C TYR A 452 20.97 -15.38 -13.31
N TYR A 453 21.86 -16.31 -12.94
CA TYR A 453 21.44 -17.58 -12.36
C TYR A 453 20.83 -17.42 -10.96
N PHE A 454 21.33 -16.47 -10.18
CA PHE A 454 20.77 -16.14 -8.88
C PHE A 454 19.34 -15.58 -8.99
N ASP A 455 19.09 -14.67 -9.92
CA ASP A 455 17.74 -14.18 -10.22
C ASP A 455 16.80 -15.32 -10.65
N LYS A 456 17.28 -16.23 -11.50
CA LYS A 456 16.52 -17.41 -11.92
C LYS A 456 16.20 -18.35 -10.74
N TYR A 457 17.08 -18.45 -9.75
CA TYR A 457 16.84 -19.17 -8.51
C TYR A 457 15.77 -18.47 -7.66
N LEU A 458 15.89 -17.15 -7.45
CA LEU A 458 14.90 -16.36 -6.70
C LEU A 458 13.49 -16.48 -7.29
N ARG A 459 13.36 -16.54 -8.62
CA ARG A 459 12.06 -16.66 -9.29
C ARG A 459 11.30 -17.95 -8.95
N LYS A 460 12.02 -19.02 -8.56
CA LYS A 460 11.45 -20.34 -8.24
C LYS A 460 11.02 -20.48 -6.78
N GLN A 461 11.53 -19.61 -5.91
CA GLN A 461 11.09 -19.47 -4.52
C GLN A 461 9.75 -18.73 -4.50
#